data_AF-A0A0F0GH87-F1
#
_entry.id   AF-A0A0F0GH87-F1
#
_cell.length_a   1.000
_cell.length_b   1.000
_cell.length_c   1.000
_cell.angle_alpha   90.00
_cell.angle_beta   90.00
_cell.angle_gamma   90.00
#
_symmetry.space_group_name_H-M   'P 1'
#
loop_
_entity.id
_entity.type
_entity.pdbx_description
1 polymer ?
#
loop_
_entity_poly.entity_id
_entity_poly.type
_entity_poly.pdbx_seq_one_letter_code
_entity_poly.pdbx_strand_id
1 'polypeptide(L)'
;TKGSRAWVALSDRVADALDDRAGSRAFGQITPAGGYVFHRHGRPLHPKSVLDRFHLLCDKAGVPRIALHDLRHLAASFALAAGTPLPVV
;
A
#
# COMPACT_ATOMS: atom_id res chain seq x y z
N THR A 1 -15.19 -4.88 10.49
CA THR A 1 -15.88 -4.40 11.71
C THR A 1 -15.82 -2.87 11.76
N LYS A 2 -16.83 -2.22 12.34
CA LYS A 2 -16.94 -0.74 12.41
C LYS A 2 -15.70 -0.06 13.04
N GLY A 3 -14.86 -0.79 13.77
CA GLY A 3 -13.67 -0.31 14.46
C GLY A 3 -12.31 -0.46 13.74
N SER A 4 -12.26 -0.83 12.45
CA SER A 4 -10.98 -0.96 11.70
C SER A 4 -10.71 0.17 10.70
N ARG A 5 -11.59 1.18 10.65
CA ARG A 5 -11.36 2.38 9.86
C ARG A 5 -10.49 3.34 10.66
N ALA A 6 -9.33 3.66 10.13
CA ALA A 6 -8.37 4.58 10.72
C ALA A 6 -7.80 5.48 9.62
N TRP A 7 -7.37 6.67 10.01
CA TRP A 7 -6.59 7.55 9.16
C TRP A 7 -5.11 7.25 9.35
N VAL A 8 -4.34 7.29 8.26
CA VAL A 8 -2.89 7.14 8.29
C VAL A 8 -2.32 8.32 7.53
N ALA A 9 -1.36 9.03 8.14
CA ALA A 9 -0.66 10.11 7.47
C ALA A 9 0.18 9.56 6.30
N LEU A 10 0.13 10.24 5.16
CA LEU A 10 0.93 9.90 3.99
C LEU A 10 2.03 10.96 3.84
N SER A 11 3.26 10.51 3.63
CA SER A 11 4.34 11.41 3.18
C SER A 11 4.09 11.86 1.75
N ASP A 12 4.63 13.01 1.35
CA ASP A 12 4.51 13.55 -0.01
C ASP A 12 4.85 12.51 -1.09
N ARG A 13 5.96 11.78 -0.91
CA ARG A 13 6.36 10.70 -1.83
C ARG A 13 5.29 9.62 -2.03
N VAL A 14 4.54 9.28 -0.98
CA VAL A 14 3.47 8.28 -1.04
C VAL A 14 2.22 8.88 -1.67
N ALA A 15 1.90 10.14 -1.39
CA ALA A 15 0.82 10.86 -2.05
C ALA A 15 1.05 10.94 -3.56
N ASP A 16 2.23 11.41 -3.99
CA ASP A 16 2.62 11.50 -5.40
C ASP A 16 2.52 10.13 -6.11
N ALA A 17 3.03 9.07 -5.48
CA ALA A 17 2.97 7.72 -6.04
C ALA A 17 1.53 7.17 -6.16
N LEU A 18 0.63 7.54 -5.25
CA LEU A 18 -0.78 7.16 -5.31
C LEU A 18 -1.52 7.96 -6.38
N ASP A 19 -1.21 9.24 -6.55
CA ASP A 19 -1.79 10.10 -7.58
C ASP A 19 -1.36 9.64 -8.98
N ASP A 20 -0.06 9.37 -9.18
CA ASP A 20 0.46 8.79 -10.41
C ASP A 20 -0.24 7.46 -10.74
N ARG A 21 -0.51 6.64 -9.72
CA ARG A 21 -1.16 5.34 -9.88
C ARG A 21 -2.65 5.46 -10.17
N ALA A 22 -3.33 6.41 -9.56
CA ALA A 22 -4.74 6.68 -9.75
C ALA A 22 -5.04 7.25 -11.16
N GLY A 23 -4.03 7.87 -11.78
CA GLY A 23 -4.17 8.59 -13.06
C GLY A 23 -4.96 9.90 -12.90
N SER A 24 -4.96 10.75 -13.94
CA SER A 24 -5.50 12.12 -13.89
C SER A 24 -7.02 12.26 -13.67
N ARG A 25 -7.75 11.24 -13.19
CA ARG A 25 -9.23 11.28 -13.03
C ARG A 25 -9.78 10.51 -11.83
N ALA A 26 -9.09 10.45 -10.70
CA ALA A 26 -9.67 9.78 -9.52
C ALA A 26 -9.50 10.52 -8.18
N PHE A 27 -9.30 11.84 -8.20
CA PHE A 27 -9.66 12.66 -7.04
C PHE A 27 -11.03 13.30 -7.29
N GLY A 28 -12.09 12.66 -6.79
CA GLY A 28 -13.36 13.36 -6.54
C GLY A 28 -14.63 12.86 -7.23
N GLN A 29 -14.58 11.89 -8.16
CA GLN A 29 -15.80 11.23 -8.65
C GLN A 29 -15.77 9.74 -8.34
N ILE A 30 -16.46 9.38 -7.26
CA ILE A 30 -16.86 8.00 -6.98
C ILE A 30 -17.89 7.62 -8.06
N THR A 31 -17.41 7.25 -9.25
CA THR A 31 -18.28 6.68 -10.26
C THR A 31 -18.71 5.28 -9.84
N PRO A 32 -19.93 4.82 -10.19
CA PRO A 32 -20.47 3.53 -9.69
C PRO A 32 -19.73 2.28 -10.20
N ALA A 33 -18.68 2.43 -11.01
CA ALA A 33 -17.80 1.36 -11.44
C ALA A 33 -16.38 1.51 -10.84
N GLY A 34 -16.21 1.05 -9.59
CA GLY A 34 -14.93 0.59 -9.04
C GLY A 34 -13.81 1.63 -8.88
N GLY A 35 -13.97 2.60 -7.97
CA GLY A 35 -12.94 3.58 -7.57
C GLY A 35 -11.78 2.98 -6.76
N TYR A 36 -11.00 2.08 -7.36
CA TYR A 36 -9.78 1.51 -6.78
C TYR A 36 -8.55 2.27 -7.28
N VAL A 37 -7.59 2.57 -6.41
CA VAL A 37 -6.27 3.09 -6.83
C VAL A 37 -5.42 1.97 -7.43
N PHE A 38 -5.46 0.77 -6.84
CA PHE A 38 -4.72 -0.40 -7.32
C PHE A 38 -5.63 -1.36 -8.08
N HIS A 39 -5.67 -1.22 -9.41
CA HIS A 39 -6.52 -2.05 -10.25
C HIS A 39 -5.86 -2.46 -11.57
N ARG A 40 -6.51 -3.41 -12.27
CA ARG A 40 -6.29 -3.74 -13.67
C ARG A 40 -7.65 -3.75 -14.36
N HIS A 41 -7.88 -2.83 -15.32
CA HIS A 41 -9.16 -2.65 -16.01
C HIS A 41 -10.37 -2.52 -15.05
N GLY A 42 -10.28 -1.62 -14.06
CA GLY A 42 -11.31 -1.40 -13.03
C GLY A 42 -11.48 -2.50 -11.98
N ARG A 43 -10.76 -3.64 -12.09
CA ARG A 43 -10.83 -4.73 -11.11
C ARG A 43 -9.67 -4.68 -10.12
N PRO A 44 -9.90 -4.95 -8.83
CA PRO A 44 -8.83 -4.99 -7.84
C PRO A 44 -7.77 -6.02 -8.24
N LEU A 45 -6.52 -5.75 -7.87
CA LEU A 45 -5.43 -6.68 -8.13
C LEU A 45 -5.64 -7.98 -7.34
N HIS A 46 -5.34 -9.11 -7.99
CA HIS A 46 -5.39 -10.40 -7.32
C HIS A 46 -4.20 -10.54 -6.34
N PRO A 47 -4.41 -10.91 -5.06
CA PRO A 47 -3.35 -10.94 -4.05
C PRO A 47 -2.11 -11.76 -4.46
N LYS A 48 -2.32 -12.92 -5.08
CA LYS A 48 -1.21 -13.75 -5.57
C LYS A 48 -0.37 -13.03 -6.64
N SER A 49 -1.00 -12.29 -7.54
CA SER A 49 -0.28 -11.56 -8.59
C SER A 49 0.56 -10.42 -8.01
N VAL A 50 0.09 -9.79 -6.93
CA VAL A 50 0.86 -8.78 -6.19
C VAL A 50 2.07 -9.42 -5.51
N LEU A 51 1.89 -10.57 -4.85
CA LEU A 51 2.97 -11.31 -4.19
C LEU A 51 4.04 -11.78 -5.20
N ASP A 52 3.61 -12.40 -6.30
CA ASP A 52 4.53 -12.89 -7.35
C ASP A 52 5.33 -11.72 -7.95
N ARG A 53 4.69 -10.55 -8.16
CA ARG A 53 5.37 -9.34 -8.63
C ARG A 53 6.34 -8.78 -7.59
N PHE A 54 5.98 -8.82 -6.30
CA PHE A 54 6.85 -8.39 -5.22
C PHE A 54 8.12 -9.27 -5.14
N HIS A 55 7.98 -10.59 -5.21
CA HIS A 55 9.13 -11.49 -5.23
C HIS A 55 10.06 -11.26 -6.41
N LEU A 56 9.51 -10.98 -7.60
CA LEU A 56 10.33 -10.58 -8.75
C LEU A 56 11.13 -9.29 -8.48
N LEU A 57 10.56 -8.33 -7.75
CA LEU A 57 11.28 -7.11 -7.37
C LEU A 57 12.36 -7.39 -6.32
N CYS A 58 12.10 -8.29 -5.36
CA CYS A 58 13.11 -8.75 -4.41
C CYS A 58 14.31 -9.37 -5.14
N ASP A 59 14.06 -10.27 -6.11
CA ASP A 59 15.10 -10.90 -6.90
C ASP A 59 15.95 -9.86 -7.64
N LYS A 60 15.30 -8.87 -8.27
CA LYS A 60 15.97 -7.79 -9.00
C LYS A 60 16.79 -6.88 -8.11
N ALA A 61 16.35 -6.67 -6.87
CA ALA A 61 17.07 -5.87 -5.88
C ALA A 61 18.15 -6.68 -5.15
N GLY A 62 18.26 -8.00 -5.35
CA GLY A 62 19.21 -8.85 -4.67
C GLY A 62 18.91 -9.05 -3.19
N VAL A 63 17.65 -8.92 -2.77
CA VAL A 63 17.21 -9.07 -1.37
C VAL A 63 16.39 -10.34 -1.16
N PRO A 64 16.38 -10.90 0.07
CA PRO A 64 15.55 -12.06 0.37
C PRO A 64 14.08 -11.84 0.04
N ARG A 65 13.41 -12.90 -0.45
CA ARG A 65 11.96 -12.89 -0.63
C ARG A 65 11.29 -13.03 0.74
N ILE A 66 10.43 -12.08 1.05
CA ILE A 66 9.59 -12.08 2.26
C ILE A 66 8.11 -12.08 1.90
N ALA A 67 7.22 -12.23 2.86
CA ALA A 67 5.79 -12.09 2.63
C ALA A 67 5.40 -10.60 2.56
N LEU A 68 4.27 -10.29 1.89
CA LEU A 68 3.78 -8.91 1.83
C LEU A 68 3.42 -8.34 3.22
N HIS A 69 2.99 -9.19 4.16
CA HIS A 69 2.66 -8.76 5.52
C HIS A 69 3.92 -8.35 6.32
N ASP A 70 5.10 -8.86 5.96
CA ASP A 70 6.36 -8.47 6.58
C ASP A 70 6.67 -6.98 6.32
N LEU A 71 6.20 -6.42 5.20
CA LEU A 71 6.30 -4.98 4.94
C LEU A 71 5.54 -4.16 5.99
N ARG A 72 4.38 -4.65 6.45
CA ARG A 72 3.62 -4.01 7.52
C ARG A 72 4.35 -4.13 8.86
N HIS A 73 4.92 -5.29 9.16
CA HIS A 73 5.75 -5.46 10.36
C HIS A 73 6.96 -4.54 10.33
N LEU A 74 7.63 -4.42 9.19
CA LEU A 74 8.77 -3.52 9.01
C LEU A 74 8.39 -2.06 9.26
N ALA A 75 7.26 -1.59 8.73
CA ALA A 75 6.78 -0.24 8.97
C ALA A 75 6.51 0.01 10.47
N ALA A 76 5.89 -0.94 11.17
CA ALA A 76 5.67 -0.86 12.61
C ALA A 76 6.98 -0.86 13.40
N SER A 77 7.92 -1.74 13.06
CA SER A 77 9.25 -1.79 13.68
C SER A 77 10.02 -0.49 13.48
N PHE A 78 9.96 0.13 12.30
CA PHE A 78 10.58 1.44 12.07
C PHE A 78 9.92 2.56 12.86
N ALA A 79 8.58 2.58 12.94
CA ALA A 79 7.89 3.57 13.77
C ALA A 79 8.30 3.47 15.25
N LEU A 80 8.34 2.24 15.79
CA LEU A 80 8.78 1.99 17.17
C LEU A 80 10.25 2.36 17.38
N ALA A 81 11.14 2.01 16.46
CA ALA A 81 12.56 2.36 16.52
C ALA A 81 12.79 3.88 16.45
N ALA A 82 11.91 4.61 15.77
CA ALA A 82 11.90 6.08 15.74
C ALA A 82 11.27 6.73 17.00
N GLY A 83 10.90 5.93 18.01
CA GLY A 83 10.34 6.42 19.28
C GLY A 83 8.83 6.68 19.24
N THR A 84 8.12 6.19 18.21
CA THR A 84 6.65 6.30 18.15
C THR A 84 6.02 5.47 19.26
N PRO A 85 5.15 6.03 20.11
CA PRO A 85 4.48 5.27 21.16
C PRO A 85 3.61 4.15 20.60
N LEU A 86 3.65 2.96 21.21
CA LEU A 86 2.90 1.79 20.77
C LEU A 86 1.38 2.03 20.51
N PRO A 87 0.65 2.87 21.28
CA PRO A 87 -0.77 3.10 21.03
C PRO A 87 -1.11 3.76 19.70
N VAL A 88 -0.14 4.36 19.00
CA VAL A 88 -0.34 5.07 17.73
C VAL A 88 0.39 4.43 16.54
N VAL A 89 0.95 3.23 16.73
CA VAL A 89 1.57 2.40 15.67
C VAL A 89 0.53 1.49 15.02
#